data_AF-A0A366IAC6-F1
#
_entry.id   AF-A0A366IAC6-F1
#
_cell.length_a   1.000
_cell.length_b   1.000
_cell.length_c   1.000
_cell.angle_alpha   90.00
_cell.angle_beta   90.00
_cell.angle_gamma   90.00
#
_symmetry.space_group_name_H-M   'P 1'
#
loop_
_entity.id
_entity.type
_entity.pdbx_description
1 polymer ?
#
loop_
_entity_poly.entity_id
_entity_poly.type
_entity_poly.pdbx_seq_one_letter_code
_entity_poly.pdbx_strand_id
1 'polypeptide(L)'
;MLAPSAQANIVADRNAPGNQKPTILQTANGKPQVNIQTPSAGGVSRNVYSQFDVNQQGAILNNSQKQVQTQQGGWVTGNPWLAKGEAKIILNEVNSRDPSKLNGYIEVAGKKAQVVVANPAGISCDGCGFINANRATLTTGKALMENGQSKGYQVDKGNIRIQGQGMDTSRQGYTDLIARRWRLTPGFGPMI
;
A
#
# COMPACT_ATOMS: atom_id res chain seq x y z
N MET A 1 19.70 -0.47 -25.58
CA MET A 1 19.22 0.60 -24.68
C MET A 1 18.72 -0.05 -23.42
N LEU A 2 19.39 0.17 -22.28
CA LEU A 2 18.90 -0.27 -20.97
C LEU A 2 17.72 0.64 -20.61
N ALA A 3 16.53 0.09 -20.43
CA ALA A 3 15.40 0.85 -19.91
C ALA A 3 15.79 1.43 -18.53
N PRO A 4 15.52 2.71 -18.24
CA PRO A 4 15.73 3.23 -16.90
C PRO A 4 14.89 2.38 -15.94
N SER A 5 15.52 1.80 -14.93
CA SER A 5 14.82 1.10 -13.86
C SER A 5 13.82 2.08 -13.27
N ALA A 6 12.53 1.92 -13.56
CA ALA A 6 11.49 2.78 -13.03
C ALA A 6 11.51 2.62 -11.50
N GLN A 7 12.02 3.62 -10.79
CA GLN A 7 11.97 3.66 -9.34
C GLN A 7 10.50 3.70 -8.90
N ALA A 8 10.18 3.08 -7.76
CA ALA A 8 8.88 3.24 -7.14
C ALA A 8 8.64 4.74 -6.89
N ASN A 9 7.44 5.22 -7.21
CA ASN A 9 7.07 6.62 -7.08
C ASN A 9 5.99 6.76 -6.02
N ILE A 10 6.43 6.93 -4.77
CA ILE A 10 5.54 7.13 -3.62
C ILE A 10 5.74 8.56 -3.10
N VAL A 11 4.69 9.37 -3.19
CA VAL A 11 4.74 10.80 -2.88
C VAL A 11 3.57 11.14 -1.97
N ALA A 12 3.88 11.62 -0.76
CA ALA A 12 2.86 12.12 0.17
C ALA A 12 2.07 13.29 -0.46
N ASP A 13 0.77 13.38 -0.19
CA ASP A 13 -0.02 14.53 -0.62
C ASP A 13 0.29 15.74 0.27
N ARG A 14 0.86 16.80 -0.31
CA ARG A 14 1.21 18.02 0.44
C ARG A 14 -0.02 18.73 1.02
N ASN A 15 -1.18 18.57 0.38
CA ASN A 15 -2.43 19.20 0.78
C ASN A 15 -3.19 18.39 1.85
N ALA A 16 -2.75 17.17 2.16
CA ALA A 16 -3.37 16.38 3.21
C ALA A 16 -3.11 16.98 4.61
N PRO A 17 -4.02 16.73 5.57
CA PRO A 17 -3.80 17.07 6.97
C PRO A 17 -2.47 16.55 7.50
N GLY A 18 -1.84 17.27 8.44
CA GLY A 18 -0.51 16.92 8.98
C GLY A 18 -0.41 15.48 9.47
N ASN A 19 -1.42 15.01 10.20
CA ASN A 19 -1.53 13.66 10.73
C ASN A 19 -1.92 12.58 9.69
N GLN A 20 -1.97 12.94 8.41
CA GLN A 20 -2.25 12.04 7.29
C GLN A 20 -1.13 12.07 6.23
N LYS A 21 -0.09 12.88 6.45
CA LYS A 21 1.06 13.01 5.55
C LYS A 21 2.19 12.07 5.99
N PRO A 22 2.32 10.86 5.41
CA PRO A 22 3.39 9.94 5.80
C PRO A 22 4.77 10.53 5.52
N THR A 23 5.76 10.09 6.29
CA THR A 23 7.16 10.42 5.99
C THR A 23 7.71 9.34 5.06
N ILE A 24 8.19 9.76 3.88
CA ILE A 24 8.78 8.85 2.90
C ILE A 24 10.29 8.96 2.96
N LEU A 25 10.95 7.83 3.17
CA LEU A 25 12.39 7.66 3.29
C LEU A 25 12.84 6.59 2.27
N GLN A 26 14.14 6.33 2.22
CA GLN A 26 14.68 5.15 1.55
C GLN A 26 15.28 4.21 2.59
N THR A 27 15.11 2.91 2.39
CA THR A 27 15.85 1.90 3.15
C THR A 27 17.32 1.88 2.73
N ALA A 28 18.18 1.23 3.51
CA ALA A 28 19.59 1.03 3.16
C ALA A 28 19.79 0.35 1.78
N ASN A 29 18.82 -0.49 1.37
CA ASN A 29 18.82 -1.18 0.08
C ASN A 29 18.09 -0.40 -1.02
N GLY A 30 17.82 0.89 -0.83
CA GLY A 30 17.29 1.81 -1.84
C GLY A 30 15.80 1.67 -2.15
N LYS A 31 15.02 0.95 -1.34
CA LYS A 31 13.56 0.83 -1.51
C LYS A 31 12.85 1.99 -0.81
N PRO A 32 11.70 2.48 -1.31
CA PRO A 32 10.91 3.44 -0.56
C PRO A 32 10.42 2.83 0.75
N GLN A 33 10.59 3.59 1.83
CA GLN A 33 10.07 3.29 3.15
C GLN A 33 9.05 4.37 3.54
N VAL A 34 7.84 3.94 3.86
CA VAL A 34 6.77 4.78 4.39
C VAL A 34 6.74 4.62 5.89
N ASN A 35 7.17 5.64 6.63
CA ASN A 35 6.81 5.76 8.03
C ASN A 35 5.35 6.23 8.11
N ILE A 36 4.47 5.26 8.37
CA ILE A 36 3.02 5.48 8.44
C ILE A 36 2.68 6.41 9.61
N GLN A 37 1.55 7.10 9.50
CA GLN A 37 1.07 8.03 10.53
C GLN A 37 0.55 7.33 11.78
N THR A 38 0.45 8.06 12.89
CA THR A 38 -0.10 7.56 14.16
C THR A 38 -1.50 6.97 13.94
N PRO A 39 -1.77 5.74 14.39
CA PRO A 39 -3.09 5.15 14.25
C PRO A 39 -4.16 5.90 15.06
N SER A 40 -5.39 5.90 14.55
CA SER A 40 -6.58 6.31 15.30
C SER A 40 -6.84 5.38 16.50
N ALA A 41 -7.80 5.76 17.37
CA ALA A 41 -8.30 4.87 18.43
C ALA A 41 -8.86 3.54 17.89
N GLY A 42 -9.37 3.54 16.66
CA GLY A 42 -9.80 2.34 15.93
C GLY A 42 -8.65 1.48 15.37
N GLY A 43 -7.40 1.93 15.52
CA GLY A 43 -6.21 1.25 15.01
C GLY A 43 -5.93 1.49 13.52
N VAL A 44 -6.54 2.50 12.91
CA VAL A 44 -6.33 2.85 11.48
C VAL A 44 -5.26 3.93 11.37
N SER A 45 -4.15 3.61 10.71
CA SER A 45 -3.19 4.61 10.24
C SER A 45 -3.60 5.06 8.85
N ARG A 46 -3.97 6.35 8.72
CA ARG A 46 -4.42 6.95 7.45
C ARG A 46 -3.27 7.73 6.81
N ASN A 47 -2.92 7.37 5.59
CA ASN A 47 -1.77 7.91 4.87
C ASN A 47 -2.24 8.34 3.48
N VAL A 48 -2.07 9.63 3.15
CA VAL A 48 -2.59 10.23 1.92
C VAL A 48 -1.44 10.61 0.98
N TYR A 49 -1.59 10.24 -0.28
CA TYR A 49 -0.56 10.32 -1.31
C TYR A 49 -1.07 11.07 -2.53
N SER A 50 -0.18 11.81 -3.19
CA SER A 50 -0.40 12.32 -4.56
C SER A 50 0.04 11.31 -5.62
N GLN A 51 0.89 10.34 -5.26
CA GLN A 51 1.21 9.15 -6.05
C GLN A 51 1.55 7.98 -5.15
N PHE A 52 1.09 6.78 -5.49
CA PHE A 52 1.49 5.54 -4.82
C PHE A 52 1.72 4.45 -5.87
N ASP A 53 2.92 4.44 -6.43
CA ASP A 53 3.40 3.43 -7.37
C ASP A 53 4.51 2.60 -6.73
N VAL A 54 4.42 1.29 -6.92
CA VAL A 54 5.39 0.31 -6.42
C VAL A 54 6.00 -0.38 -7.63
N ASN A 55 7.32 -0.29 -7.79
CA ASN A 55 8.03 -1.01 -8.85
C ASN A 55 8.35 -2.45 -8.40
N GLN A 56 9.04 -3.22 -9.25
CA GLN A 56 9.47 -4.59 -8.95
C GLN A 56 10.39 -4.71 -7.73
N GLN A 57 11.07 -3.62 -7.33
CA GLN A 57 11.86 -3.62 -6.10
C GLN A 57 10.96 -3.57 -4.86
N GLY A 58 9.69 -3.20 -4.96
CA GLY A 58 8.77 -3.19 -3.83
C GLY A 58 8.89 -1.97 -2.92
N ALA A 59 8.10 -1.95 -1.86
CA ALA A 59 8.01 -0.86 -0.89
C ALA A 59 7.81 -1.37 0.54
N ILE A 60 8.27 -0.59 1.52
CA ILE A 60 8.11 -0.89 2.95
C ILE A 60 7.08 0.05 3.57
N LEU A 61 6.12 -0.49 4.31
CA LEU A 61 5.25 0.22 5.24
C LEU A 61 5.77 -0.04 6.66
N ASN A 62 6.38 0.97 7.29
CA ASN A 62 7.00 0.82 8.61
C ASN A 62 5.96 0.91 9.74
N ASN A 63 5.52 -0.26 10.20
CA ASN A 63 4.58 -0.44 11.32
C ASN A 63 5.29 -0.96 12.58
N SER A 64 6.53 -0.53 12.82
CA SER A 64 7.34 -0.99 13.94
C SER A 64 7.68 0.16 14.89
N GLN A 65 7.56 -0.04 16.21
CA GLN A 65 8.08 0.90 17.22
C GLN A 65 9.59 0.78 17.42
N LYS A 66 10.19 -0.33 16.98
CA LYS A 66 11.60 -0.68 17.20
C LYS A 66 12.29 -1.00 15.87
N GLN A 67 13.61 -1.03 15.89
CA GLN A 67 14.36 -1.52 14.74
C GLN A 67 13.99 -2.98 14.42
N VAL A 68 13.76 -3.29 13.15
CA VAL A 68 13.33 -4.62 12.69
C VAL A 68 14.00 -4.95 11.35
N GLN A 69 14.33 -6.23 11.16
CA GLN A 69 14.79 -6.72 9.87
C GLN A 69 13.58 -7.06 8.99
N THR A 70 13.56 -6.52 7.78
CA THR A 70 12.53 -6.77 6.77
C THR A 70 13.02 -7.79 5.74
N GLN A 71 12.12 -8.46 5.04
CA GLN A 71 12.43 -9.46 4.01
C GLN A 71 13.05 -8.83 2.77
N GLN A 72 12.53 -7.67 2.33
CA GLN A 72 13.05 -7.00 1.13
C GLN A 72 13.86 -5.73 1.45
N GLY A 73 13.55 -5.00 2.52
CA GLY A 73 14.14 -3.68 2.80
C GLY A 73 15.43 -3.67 3.60
N GLY A 74 15.89 -4.81 4.13
CA GLY A 74 16.99 -4.86 5.11
C GLY A 74 16.55 -4.36 6.49
N TRP A 75 17.48 -3.84 7.29
CA TRP A 75 17.17 -3.26 8.59
C TRP A 75 16.47 -1.91 8.45
N VAL A 76 15.34 -1.77 9.14
CA VAL A 76 14.52 -0.55 9.21
C VAL A 76 14.46 -0.08 10.65
N THR A 77 14.70 1.20 10.89
CA THR A 77 14.59 1.81 12.23
C THR A 77 13.14 1.95 12.68
N GLY A 78 12.91 2.09 13.98
CA GLY A 78 11.57 2.28 14.54
C GLY A 78 10.89 3.54 13.98
N ASN A 79 9.59 3.44 13.69
CA ASN A 79 8.77 4.55 13.23
C ASN A 79 8.41 5.49 14.39
N PRO A 80 8.89 6.75 14.40
CA PRO A 80 8.65 7.68 15.49
C PRO A 80 7.17 8.08 15.64
N TRP A 81 6.34 7.89 14.60
CA TRP A 81 4.91 8.19 14.66
C TRP A 81 4.09 7.18 15.47
N LEU A 82 4.69 6.05 15.87
CA LEU A 82 3.99 4.95 16.52
C LEU A 82 4.19 4.90 18.04
N ALA A 83 4.52 6.02 18.68
CA ALA A 83 4.71 6.09 20.14
C ALA A 83 3.49 5.57 20.93
N LYS A 84 2.27 5.67 20.37
CA LYS A 84 1.01 5.21 20.98
C LYS A 84 0.61 3.78 20.61
N GLY A 85 1.43 3.09 19.81
CA GLY A 85 1.16 1.73 19.33
C GLY A 85 1.12 1.64 17.81
N GLU A 86 1.17 0.41 17.30
CA GLU A 86 1.19 0.11 15.88
C GLU A 86 -0.23 0.01 15.28
N ALA A 87 -0.32 0.20 13.97
CA ALA A 87 -1.58 0.12 13.24
C ALA A 87 -2.09 -1.32 13.17
N LYS A 88 -3.42 -1.48 13.23
CA LYS A 88 -4.14 -2.70 12.83
C LYS A 88 -4.47 -2.66 11.34
N ILE A 89 -4.76 -1.47 10.82
CA ILE A 89 -5.07 -1.22 9.41
C ILE A 89 -4.18 -0.06 8.93
N ILE A 90 -3.45 -0.28 7.85
CA ILE A 90 -2.68 0.74 7.15
C ILE A 90 -3.46 1.13 5.90
N LEU A 91 -4.12 2.28 5.96
CA LEU A 91 -4.91 2.83 4.87
C LEU A 91 -4.03 3.77 4.04
N ASN A 92 -3.77 3.40 2.79
CA ASN A 92 -3.05 4.20 1.82
C ASN A 92 -4.04 4.77 0.79
N GLU A 93 -4.32 6.07 0.88
CA GLU A 93 -5.27 6.75 -0.01
C GLU A 93 -4.54 7.63 -1.01
N VAL A 94 -4.87 7.47 -2.29
CA VAL A 94 -4.29 8.27 -3.37
C VAL A 94 -5.29 9.32 -3.81
N ASN A 95 -4.90 10.57 -3.66
CA ASN A 95 -5.62 11.74 -4.14
C ASN A 95 -4.98 12.21 -5.45
N SER A 96 -5.20 11.46 -6.52
CA SER A 96 -4.64 11.74 -7.84
C SER A 96 -5.66 11.53 -8.95
N ARG A 97 -5.37 12.08 -10.13
CA ARG A 97 -6.05 11.75 -11.37
C ARG A 97 -5.49 10.47 -12.02
N ASP A 98 -4.29 10.08 -11.62
CA ASP A 98 -3.58 8.94 -12.18
C ASP A 98 -3.78 7.67 -11.35
N PRO A 99 -3.91 6.50 -12.01
CA PRO A 99 -4.03 5.22 -11.32
C PRO A 99 -2.72 4.83 -10.65
N SER A 100 -2.82 3.98 -9.62
CA SER A 100 -1.66 3.37 -8.96
C SER A 100 -1.13 2.20 -9.78
N LYS A 101 0.18 2.15 -9.99
CA LYS A 101 0.88 1.03 -10.64
C LYS A 101 1.61 0.21 -9.59
N LEU A 102 1.11 -0.99 -9.33
CA LEU A 102 1.68 -1.92 -8.34
C LEU A 102 2.34 -3.07 -9.08
N ASN A 103 3.66 -3.06 -9.16
CA ASN A 103 4.45 -4.00 -9.94
C ASN A 103 5.45 -4.80 -9.08
N GLY A 104 5.23 -4.85 -7.76
CA GLY A 104 6.08 -5.54 -6.80
C GLY A 104 5.44 -5.61 -5.42
N TYR A 105 6.20 -6.12 -4.44
CA TYR A 105 5.66 -6.40 -3.11
C TYR A 105 5.62 -5.18 -2.19
N ILE A 106 4.52 -5.04 -1.46
CA ILE A 106 4.39 -4.11 -0.34
C ILE A 106 4.59 -4.90 0.96
N GLU A 107 5.64 -4.61 1.71
CA GLU A 107 5.94 -5.28 2.97
C GLU A 107 5.59 -4.40 4.18
N VAL A 108 4.91 -4.98 5.17
CA VAL A 108 4.73 -4.34 6.47
C VAL A 108 5.92 -4.69 7.38
N ALA A 109 6.76 -3.70 7.73
CA ALA A 109 7.81 -3.91 8.71
C ALA A 109 7.24 -3.91 10.13
N GLY A 110 7.69 -4.83 10.98
CA GLY A 110 7.24 -4.93 12.37
C GLY A 110 5.91 -5.65 12.51
N LYS A 111 4.96 -5.03 13.21
CA LYS A 111 3.70 -5.68 13.55
C LYS A 111 2.84 -5.87 12.30
N LYS A 112 2.38 -7.12 12.09
CA LYS A 112 1.45 -7.48 11.02
C LYS A 112 0.17 -6.62 11.10
N ALA A 113 -0.29 -6.16 9.93
CA ALA A 113 -1.48 -5.33 9.80
C ALA A 113 -2.23 -5.61 8.49
N GLN A 114 -3.49 -5.20 8.40
CA GLN A 114 -4.19 -5.14 7.12
C GLN A 114 -3.61 -3.98 6.30
N VAL A 115 -3.42 -4.19 5.01
CA VAL A 115 -3.01 -3.14 4.08
C VAL A 115 -4.16 -2.82 3.13
N VAL A 116 -4.50 -1.54 3.02
CA VAL A 116 -5.47 -1.03 2.06
C VAL A 116 -4.77 -0.06 1.11
N VAL A 117 -4.97 -0.23 -0.19
CA VAL A 117 -4.59 0.74 -1.21
C VAL A 117 -5.86 1.21 -1.91
N ALA A 118 -6.19 2.48 -1.73
CA ALA A 118 -7.40 3.11 -2.23
C ALA A 118 -7.04 4.20 -3.25
N ASN A 119 -7.38 3.99 -4.52
CA ASN A 119 -7.17 4.98 -5.57
C ASN A 119 -8.40 5.07 -6.49
N PRO A 120 -9.22 6.12 -6.37
CA PRO A 120 -10.39 6.31 -7.23
C PRO A 120 -10.10 6.49 -8.72
N ALA A 121 -8.87 6.82 -9.12
CA ALA A 121 -8.48 6.86 -10.52
C ALA A 121 -8.29 5.45 -11.12
N GLY A 122 -7.99 4.45 -10.29
CA GLY A 122 -7.77 3.07 -10.70
C GLY A 122 -6.51 2.46 -10.08
N ILE A 123 -6.37 1.15 -10.20
CA ILE A 123 -5.21 0.38 -9.74
C ILE A 123 -4.85 -0.66 -10.80
N SER A 124 -3.59 -0.71 -11.21
CA SER A 124 -3.04 -1.82 -12.00
C SER A 124 -2.07 -2.65 -11.16
N CYS A 125 -2.18 -3.97 -11.23
CA CYS A 125 -1.27 -4.91 -10.60
C CYS A 125 -0.60 -5.80 -11.66
N ASP A 126 0.73 -5.86 -11.64
CA ASP A 126 1.56 -6.70 -12.51
C ASP A 126 2.72 -7.29 -11.71
N GLY A 127 2.48 -8.43 -11.06
CA GLY A 127 3.42 -9.05 -10.11
C GLY A 127 3.39 -8.40 -8.73
N CYS A 128 2.27 -7.76 -8.35
CA CYS A 128 2.13 -7.20 -7.01
C CYS A 128 1.83 -8.28 -5.96
N GLY A 129 2.18 -8.01 -4.72
CA GLY A 129 1.87 -8.88 -3.58
C GLY A 129 2.09 -8.16 -2.25
N PHE A 130 1.77 -8.83 -1.15
CA PHE A 130 1.92 -8.25 0.19
C PHE A 130 2.70 -9.18 1.11
N ILE A 131 3.65 -8.62 1.86
CA ILE A 131 4.45 -9.36 2.85
C ILE A 131 4.06 -8.87 4.24
N ASN A 132 3.91 -9.82 5.17
CA ASN A 132 3.53 -9.54 6.55
C ASN A 132 2.21 -8.74 6.69
N ALA A 133 1.29 -8.97 5.76
CA ALA A 133 -0.09 -8.49 5.84
C ALA A 133 -1.02 -9.69 6.11
N ASN A 134 -1.95 -9.58 7.07
CA ASN A 134 -2.98 -10.61 7.27
C ASN A 134 -4.11 -10.51 6.24
N ARG A 135 -4.36 -9.29 5.73
CA ARG A 135 -5.36 -9.00 4.69
C ARG A 135 -4.87 -7.88 3.80
N ALA A 136 -5.11 -8.01 2.50
CA ALA A 136 -4.85 -6.97 1.52
C ALA A 136 -6.14 -6.54 0.83
N THR A 137 -6.38 -5.24 0.73
CA THR A 137 -7.54 -4.68 0.03
C THR A 137 -7.06 -3.68 -1.02
N LEU A 138 -7.34 -3.96 -2.29
CA LEU A 138 -7.20 -2.97 -3.37
C LEU A 138 -8.59 -2.42 -3.69
N THR A 139 -8.73 -1.09 -3.67
CA THR A 139 -10.03 -0.47 -3.90
C THR A 139 -9.97 0.79 -4.76
N THR A 140 -10.98 1.00 -5.60
CA THR A 140 -11.20 2.30 -6.28
C THR A 140 -12.22 3.16 -5.54
N GLY A 141 -12.71 2.68 -4.40
CA GLY A 141 -13.58 3.47 -3.54
C GLY A 141 -12.80 4.40 -2.62
N LYS A 142 -13.45 5.51 -2.24
CA LYS A 142 -13.00 6.34 -1.12
C LYS A 142 -13.33 5.62 0.19
N ALA A 143 -12.41 5.62 1.15
CA ALA A 143 -12.69 5.03 2.45
C ALA A 143 -13.71 5.89 3.22
N LEU A 144 -14.77 5.24 3.72
CA LEU A 144 -15.74 5.88 4.60
C LEU A 144 -15.24 5.72 6.04
N MET A 145 -14.88 6.84 6.65
CA MET A 145 -14.31 6.87 8.00
C MET A 145 -15.31 7.46 8.99
N GLU A 146 -15.54 6.76 10.09
CA GLU A 146 -16.39 7.23 11.20
C GLU A 146 -15.70 6.93 12.52
N ASN A 147 -15.55 7.94 13.39
CA ASN A 147 -14.89 7.81 14.69
C ASN A 147 -13.51 7.13 14.63
N GLY A 148 -12.77 7.38 13.55
CA GLY A 148 -11.44 6.79 13.31
C GLY A 148 -11.45 5.33 12.87
N GLN A 149 -12.60 4.74 12.58
CA GLN A 149 -12.75 3.39 12.04
C GLN A 149 -13.15 3.45 10.55
N SER A 150 -12.72 2.45 9.78
CA SER A 150 -13.23 2.24 8.42
C SER A 150 -14.59 1.54 8.51
N LYS A 151 -15.62 2.14 7.90
CA LYS A 151 -16.98 1.58 7.81
C LYS A 151 -17.26 0.90 6.47
N GLY A 152 -16.42 1.16 5.47
CA GLY A 152 -16.58 0.63 4.12
C GLY A 152 -15.90 1.52 3.09
N TYR A 153 -16.26 1.29 1.82
CA TYR A 153 -15.71 2.05 0.69
C TYR A 153 -16.86 2.51 -0.21
N GLN A 154 -16.89 3.80 -0.53
CA GLN A 154 -17.82 4.34 -1.52
C GLN A 154 -17.16 4.32 -2.90
N VAL A 155 -17.74 3.57 -3.82
CA VAL A 155 -17.16 3.28 -5.14
C VAL A 155 -17.96 3.98 -6.23
N ASP A 156 -17.41 5.07 -6.78
CA ASP A 156 -18.08 5.84 -7.84
C ASP A 156 -17.50 5.55 -9.25
N LYS A 157 -16.19 5.26 -9.32
CA LYS A 157 -15.44 5.12 -10.58
C LYS A 157 -14.15 4.31 -10.39
N GLY A 158 -13.32 4.29 -11.43
CA GLY A 158 -12.03 3.60 -11.45
C GLY A 158 -12.15 2.11 -11.79
N ASN A 159 -11.05 1.55 -12.28
CA ASN A 159 -10.92 0.13 -12.58
C ASN A 159 -9.73 -0.48 -11.82
N ILE A 160 -9.90 -1.74 -11.39
CA ILE A 160 -8.78 -2.58 -10.97
C ILE A 160 -8.42 -3.50 -12.13
N ARG A 161 -7.16 -3.48 -12.55
CA ARG A 161 -6.63 -4.34 -13.60
C ARG A 161 -5.52 -5.21 -13.04
N ILE A 162 -5.73 -6.52 -13.03
CA ILE A 162 -4.67 -7.49 -12.76
C ILE A 162 -4.20 -8.03 -14.11
N GLN A 163 -2.89 -7.99 -14.36
CA GLN A 163 -2.28 -8.28 -15.66
C GLN A 163 -0.89 -8.89 -15.50
N GLY A 164 -0.30 -9.33 -16.61
CA GLY A 164 1.10 -9.76 -16.66
C GLY A 164 1.39 -10.87 -15.67
N GLN A 165 2.28 -10.63 -14.71
CA GLN A 165 2.66 -11.59 -13.66
C GLN A 165 1.57 -11.81 -12.60
N GLY A 166 0.43 -11.12 -12.71
CA GLY A 166 -0.72 -11.32 -11.85
C GLY A 166 -0.57 -10.67 -10.47
N MET A 167 -1.27 -11.23 -9.48
CA MET A 167 -1.23 -10.79 -8.09
C MET A 167 -0.93 -11.99 -7.19
N ASP A 168 0.11 -11.93 -6.37
CA ASP A 168 0.41 -12.97 -5.38
C ASP A 168 -0.51 -12.82 -4.16
N THR A 169 -1.45 -13.75 -4.02
CA THR A 169 -2.38 -13.85 -2.89
C THR A 169 -2.05 -15.00 -1.94
N SER A 170 -0.94 -15.71 -2.13
CA SER A 170 -0.59 -16.93 -1.37
C SER A 170 -0.16 -16.66 0.07
N ARG A 171 0.22 -15.42 0.39
CA ARG A 171 0.85 -15.05 1.67
C ARG A 171 -0.09 -14.39 2.67
N GLN A 172 -1.34 -14.14 2.30
CA GLN A 172 -2.34 -13.48 3.14
C GLN A 172 -3.54 -14.41 3.36
N GLY A 173 -4.25 -14.25 4.47
CA GLY A 173 -5.47 -15.03 4.71
C GLY A 173 -6.63 -14.59 3.83
N TYR A 174 -6.65 -13.31 3.41
CA TYR A 174 -7.69 -12.72 2.59
C TYR A 174 -7.13 -11.64 1.65
N THR A 175 -7.65 -11.62 0.42
CA THR A 175 -7.43 -10.55 -0.56
C THR A 175 -8.78 -10.07 -1.07
N ASP A 176 -9.04 -8.76 -1.00
CA ASP A 176 -10.24 -8.17 -1.61
C ASP A 176 -9.88 -7.18 -2.72
N LEU A 177 -10.65 -7.25 -3.79
CA LEU A 177 -10.65 -6.29 -4.88
C LEU A 177 -12.02 -5.60 -4.92
N ILE A 178 -12.07 -4.32 -4.58
CA ILE A 178 -13.33 -3.55 -4.45
C ILE A 178 -13.32 -2.42 -5.47
N ALA A 179 -14.04 -2.56 -6.58
CA ALA A 179 -14.07 -1.54 -7.63
C ALA A 179 -15.38 -1.51 -8.39
N ARG A 180 -15.63 -0.40 -9.10
CA ARG A 180 -16.81 -0.29 -9.97
C ARG A 180 -16.72 -1.30 -11.11
N ARG A 181 -15.51 -1.51 -11.61
CA ARG A 181 -15.18 -2.50 -12.63
C ARG A 181 -13.85 -3.14 -12.26
N TRP A 182 -13.76 -4.45 -12.43
CA TRP A 182 -12.51 -5.19 -12.37
C TRP A 182 -12.27 -5.89 -13.71
N ARG A 183 -11.00 -6.02 -14.11
CA ARG A 183 -10.60 -6.74 -15.32
C ARG A 183 -9.40 -7.62 -15.03
N LEU A 184 -9.58 -8.93 -15.22
CA LEU A 184 -8.49 -9.90 -15.29
C LEU A 184 -8.03 -9.97 -16.74
N THR A 185 -6.75 -9.69 -17.00
CA THR A 185 -6.14 -9.96 -18.30
C THR A 185 -5.13 -11.08 -18.08
N PRO A 186 -5.44 -12.33 -18.46
CA PRO A 186 -4.50 -13.43 -18.31
C PRO A 186 -3.16 -13.06 -18.95
N GLY A 187 -2.06 -13.23 -18.21
CA GLY A 187 -0.76 -13.43 -18.82
C GLY A 187 -0.77 -14.77 -19.56
N PHE A 188 0.02 -14.92 -20.61
CA PHE A 188 0.22 -16.22 -21.26
C PHE A 188 0.97 -17.15 -20.29
N GLY A 189 0.25 -17.85 -19.40
CA GLY A 189 0.78 -18.82 -18.45
C GLY A 189 -0.29 -19.32 -17.48
N PRO A 190 -0.26 -20.60 -17.04
CA PRO A 190 -1.33 -21.18 -16.25
C PRO A 190 -1.42 -20.55 -14.86
N MET A 191 -2.64 -20.21 -14.45
CA MET A 191 -2.96 -19.84 -13.07
C MET A 191 -3.00 -21.12 -12.21
N ILE A 192 -2.27 -21.12 -11.09
CA ILE A 192 -2.39 -22.08 -9.99
C ILE A 192 -2.67 -21.32 -8.70
#